data_AF-A0A7C3JFX4-F1
#
_entry.id   AF-A0A7C3JFX4-F1
#
_cell.length_a   1.000
_cell.length_b   1.000
_cell.length_c   1.000
_cell.angle_alpha   90.00
_cell.angle_beta   90.00
_cell.angle_gamma   90.00
#
_symmetry.space_group_name_H-M   'P 1'
#
loop_
_entity.id
_entity.type
_entity.pdbx_description
1 polymer ?
#
loop_
_entity_poly.entity_id
_entity_poly.type
_entity_poly.pdbx_seq_one_letter_code
_entity_poly.pdbx_strand_id
1 'polypeptide(L)'
;MHFGIGAGLLGEGGDIGFSHEAGQGVGNGRRGRHLVLLSNGIYETIRWEVTGQKIKGKRSNFPRRCAIEHDRRRLMAGCLEGIRVLELGNFISGPYGAMLLADMGAEVIKVENPKGGDPFRGWDFGGDQPNFWAYNRGKKSVTVNLQAPEGKEIFYALVKQADVVIDNYRPGVTQKLGIDFDALKKINKRIVCCSITGTGPTGPYVKRPAYDTVGQGMGGMMSVLMDPKDPKPVGPAYADCLSGMFSALGVLGALMARNRTGEGQQVDATMVGSILAFLNAPATETLAHGRIPGPYTRPRQSQTYAFACADGAMLAIHLSSPQKFWEGLCQSVGHPELIEDPRFKTRPDRRNNYDELNKTFAVFFKEQPRSYWIERLEAQDVPHTPVYNLKEVFDDPQVQHMGMQIAIERKNKPTIRTVKFPLTHRATPSPFPTPPPELGENNDEFLRELGYDDAKIAELKEKGII
;
A
#
# COMPACT_ATOMS: atom_id res chain seq x y z
N MET A 1 -9.29 -30.80 -30.12
CA MET A 1 -10.22 -31.77 -29.54
C MET A 1 -10.73 -31.21 -28.23
N HIS A 2 -12.06 -31.09 -28.10
CA HIS A 2 -12.76 -30.50 -26.96
C HIS A 2 -12.46 -31.21 -25.64
N PHE A 3 -12.37 -30.45 -24.56
CA PHE A 3 -12.80 -30.90 -23.24
C PHE A 3 -13.61 -29.77 -22.57
N GLY A 4 -14.92 -29.95 -22.56
CA GLY A 4 -15.83 -29.17 -21.73
C GLY A 4 -15.79 -29.71 -20.30
N ILE A 5 -15.89 -28.80 -19.33
CA ILE A 5 -16.17 -29.14 -17.94
C ILE A 5 -17.55 -28.56 -17.65
N GLY A 6 -18.52 -29.44 -17.46
CA GLY A 6 -19.90 -29.09 -17.14
C GLY A 6 -20.04 -28.53 -15.74
N ALA A 7 -20.92 -27.55 -15.61
CA ALA A 7 -21.44 -27.06 -14.35
C ALA A 7 -22.24 -28.15 -13.63
N GLY A 8 -21.94 -28.37 -12.35
CA GLY A 8 -22.73 -29.18 -11.43
C GLY A 8 -22.94 -28.41 -10.13
N LEU A 9 -24.18 -28.00 -9.89
CA LEU A 9 -24.69 -27.47 -8.62
C LEU A 9 -24.82 -28.61 -7.60
N LEU A 10 -24.07 -28.57 -6.50
CA LEU A 10 -24.29 -29.28 -5.22
C LEU A 10 -23.56 -28.43 -4.15
N GLY A 11 -24.12 -27.97 -3.04
CA GLY A 11 -25.00 -28.63 -2.07
C GLY A 11 -24.23 -28.65 -0.73
N GLU A 12 -24.84 -28.16 0.36
CA GLU A 12 -24.21 -28.04 1.68
C GLU A 12 -23.62 -29.38 2.18
N GLY A 13 -22.32 -29.38 2.51
CA GLY A 13 -21.61 -30.54 3.04
C GLY A 13 -20.16 -30.55 2.55
N GLY A 14 -19.19 -30.38 3.44
CA GLY A 14 -17.78 -30.28 3.08
C GLY A 14 -17.24 -31.59 2.50
N ASP A 15 -16.71 -31.53 1.28
CA ASP A 15 -15.91 -32.61 0.69
C ASP A 15 -14.61 -32.07 0.07
N ILE A 16 -13.54 -32.83 0.30
CA ILE A 16 -12.14 -32.53 -0.06
C ILE A 16 -11.96 -32.79 -1.56
N GLY A 17 -11.65 -31.76 -2.33
CA GLY A 17 -11.35 -31.89 -3.76
C GLY A 17 -9.95 -32.48 -4.00
N PHE A 18 -9.87 -33.59 -4.74
CA PHE A 18 -8.60 -34.22 -5.14
C PHE A 18 -8.20 -33.77 -6.54
N SER A 19 -6.95 -33.29 -6.70
CA SER A 19 -6.29 -33.20 -8.00
C SER A 19 -5.05 -34.10 -8.04
N HIS A 20 -4.95 -34.93 -9.07
CA HIS A 20 -3.85 -35.88 -9.26
C HIS A 20 -2.87 -35.33 -10.31
N GLU A 21 -1.62 -35.04 -9.91
CA GLU A 21 -0.51 -34.94 -10.84
C GLU A 21 0.27 -36.27 -10.83
N ALA A 22 0.17 -37.04 -11.92
CA ALA A 22 0.97 -38.24 -12.11
C ALA A 22 2.35 -37.86 -12.66
N GLY A 23 3.37 -37.84 -11.80
CA GLY A 23 4.77 -37.71 -12.23
C GLY A 23 5.26 -38.99 -12.91
N GLN A 24 5.82 -38.86 -14.11
CA GLN A 24 6.46 -39.97 -14.83
C GLN A 24 7.81 -40.32 -14.17
N GLY A 25 7.99 -41.59 -13.81
CA GLY A 25 9.27 -42.15 -13.36
C GLY A 25 9.37 -43.62 -13.73
N VAL A 26 10.38 -43.95 -14.54
CA VAL A 26 10.78 -45.33 -14.88
C VAL A 26 11.66 -45.85 -13.75
N GLY A 27 11.23 -46.92 -13.08
CA GLY A 27 11.94 -47.57 -11.97
C GLY A 27 11.00 -47.93 -10.82
N ASN A 28 11.22 -49.08 -10.18
CA ASN A 28 10.27 -49.86 -9.35
C ASN A 28 9.84 -49.21 -7.99
N GLY A 29 9.33 -47.97 -8.00
CA GLY A 29 8.72 -47.32 -6.84
C GLY A 29 7.91 -46.08 -7.26
N ARG A 30 6.61 -46.04 -6.92
CA ARG A 30 5.79 -44.82 -7.10
C ARG A 30 6.00 -43.89 -5.90
N ARG A 31 6.50 -42.67 -6.15
CA ARG A 31 6.51 -41.56 -5.19
C ARG A 31 5.43 -40.56 -5.59
N GLY A 32 4.58 -40.18 -4.64
CA GLY A 32 3.54 -39.16 -4.83
C GLY A 32 3.64 -38.06 -3.77
N ARG A 33 3.05 -36.89 -4.07
CA ARG A 33 2.82 -35.82 -3.09
C ARG A 33 1.35 -35.42 -3.16
N HIS A 34 0.74 -35.21 -2.00
CA HIS A 34 -0.54 -34.49 -1.90
C HIS A 34 -0.35 -33.24 -1.04
N LEU A 35 -1.02 -32.16 -1.47
CA LEU A 35 -1.15 -30.92 -0.72
C LEU A 35 -2.56 -30.94 -0.11
N VAL A 36 -2.66 -30.86 1.21
CA VAL A 36 -3.96 -30.76 1.90
C VAL A 36 -4.07 -29.37 2.51
N LEU A 37 -5.14 -28.64 2.17
CA LEU A 37 -5.47 -27.35 2.75
C LEU A 37 -6.30 -27.60 4.03
N LEU A 38 -5.79 -27.21 5.19
CA LEU A 38 -6.56 -27.22 6.43
C LEU A 38 -7.26 -25.87 6.65
N SER A 39 -8.41 -25.89 7.32
CA SER A 39 -9.30 -24.74 7.54
C SER A 39 -8.70 -23.55 8.31
N ASN A 40 -7.45 -23.67 8.78
CA ASN A 40 -6.66 -22.63 9.46
C ASN A 40 -5.53 -22.04 8.57
N GLY A 41 -5.54 -22.30 7.26
CA GLY A 41 -4.56 -21.73 6.32
C GLY A 41 -3.18 -22.41 6.35
N ILE A 42 -3.05 -23.54 7.05
CA ILE A 42 -1.83 -24.35 7.07
C ILE A 42 -1.89 -25.36 5.92
N TYR A 43 -0.82 -25.44 5.12
CA TYR A 43 -0.64 -26.48 4.11
C TYR A 43 0.19 -27.63 4.70
N GLU A 44 -0.35 -28.86 4.66
CA GLU A 44 0.42 -30.06 4.99
C GLU A 44 0.88 -30.77 3.71
N THR A 45 2.18 -31.09 3.63
CA THR A 45 2.73 -31.92 2.56
C THR A 45 2.95 -33.32 3.08
N ILE A 46 2.13 -34.28 2.66
CA ILE A 46 2.30 -35.68 3.03
C ILE A 46 3.13 -36.37 1.93
N ARG A 47 4.27 -36.94 2.31
CA ARG A 47 5.06 -37.83 1.44
C ARG A 47 4.89 -39.27 1.91
N TRP A 48 4.67 -40.19 0.98
CA TRP A 48 4.78 -41.63 1.22
C TRP A 48 5.65 -42.30 0.16
N GLU A 49 6.28 -43.40 0.57
CA GLU A 49 7.05 -44.29 -0.27
C GLU A 49 6.51 -45.71 -0.08
N VAL A 50 6.09 -46.38 -1.16
CA VAL A 50 5.70 -47.79 -1.11
C VAL A 50 6.89 -48.61 -1.60
N THR A 51 7.56 -49.30 -0.68
CA THR A 51 8.61 -50.26 -1.01
C THR A 51 7.99 -51.65 -1.24
N GLY A 52 8.04 -52.12 -2.48
CA GLY A 52 7.56 -53.45 -2.84
C GLY A 52 8.57 -54.53 -2.46
N GLN A 53 8.42 -55.16 -1.29
CA GLN A 53 9.05 -56.46 -1.00
C GLN A 53 8.04 -57.44 -0.41
N LYS A 54 7.84 -58.58 -1.10
CA LYS A 54 7.14 -59.75 -0.57
C LYS A 54 8.03 -60.42 0.48
N ILE A 55 7.60 -60.43 1.74
CA ILE A 55 8.24 -61.22 2.80
C ILE A 55 7.35 -62.44 3.12
N LYS A 56 7.85 -63.64 2.81
CA LYS A 56 7.35 -64.90 3.38
C LYS A 56 8.10 -65.15 4.70
N GLY A 57 7.35 -65.22 5.81
CA GLY A 57 7.77 -65.94 7.01
C GLY A 57 8.32 -65.09 8.17
N LYS A 58 7.71 -65.35 9.34
CA LYS A 58 8.11 -65.01 10.72
C LYS A 58 7.98 -63.54 11.18
N ARG A 59 7.30 -63.41 12.33
CA ARG A 59 7.11 -62.19 13.12
C ARG A 59 8.47 -61.59 13.48
N SER A 60 8.71 -60.34 13.10
CA SER A 60 9.68 -59.46 13.74
C SER A 60 9.06 -58.07 13.92
N ASN A 61 9.09 -57.57 15.15
CA ASN A 61 8.66 -56.23 15.52
C ASN A 61 9.37 -55.17 14.65
N PHE A 62 8.61 -54.47 13.80
CA PHE A 62 9.07 -53.22 13.19
C PHE A 62 8.94 -52.09 14.22
N PRO A 63 9.97 -51.27 14.44
CA PRO A 63 9.81 -50.07 15.25
C PRO A 63 8.90 -49.09 14.50
N ARG A 64 7.71 -48.83 15.06
CA ARG A 64 6.86 -47.70 14.66
C ARG A 64 7.54 -46.40 15.05
N ARG A 65 8.48 -45.92 14.25
CA ARG A 65 8.87 -44.52 14.19
C ARG A 65 9.04 -44.13 12.74
N CYS A 66 7.93 -43.79 12.10
CA CYS A 66 7.97 -42.89 10.97
C CYS A 66 8.43 -41.55 11.54
N ALA A 67 9.71 -41.21 11.36
CA ALA A 67 10.19 -39.88 11.66
C ALA A 67 9.53 -38.94 10.65
N ILE A 68 8.48 -38.26 11.09
CA ILE A 68 7.93 -37.10 10.38
C ILE A 68 8.97 -36.00 10.57
N GLU A 69 9.90 -35.88 9.63
CA GLU A 69 10.64 -34.63 9.46
C GLU A 69 9.62 -33.56 9.09
N HIS A 70 9.20 -32.81 10.11
CA HIS A 70 8.49 -31.57 9.92
C HIS A 70 9.47 -30.59 9.23
N ASP A 71 9.50 -30.57 7.90
CA ASP A 71 9.97 -29.39 7.15
C ASP A 71 8.93 -28.28 7.36
N ARG A 72 8.82 -27.79 8.59
CA ARG A 72 8.13 -26.55 8.95
C ARG A 72 9.01 -25.42 8.41
N ARG A 73 9.04 -25.23 7.08
CA ARG A 73 9.16 -23.87 6.56
C ARG A 73 7.89 -23.15 6.98
N ARG A 74 7.93 -22.57 8.17
CA ARG A 74 6.95 -21.58 8.61
C ARG A 74 6.85 -20.60 7.45
N LEU A 75 5.70 -20.57 6.77
CA LEU A 75 5.43 -19.57 5.75
C LEU A 75 5.62 -18.23 6.44
N MET A 76 6.58 -17.43 5.96
CA MET A 76 6.85 -16.16 6.59
C MET A 76 5.61 -15.27 6.48
N ALA A 77 5.24 -14.63 7.59
CA ALA A 77 4.11 -13.71 7.70
C ALA A 77 4.42 -12.35 7.08
N GLY A 78 4.79 -12.34 5.80
CA GLY A 78 5.24 -11.18 5.05
C GLY A 78 6.76 -11.08 4.90
N CYS A 79 7.22 -10.15 4.06
CA CYS A 79 8.64 -9.94 3.78
C CYS A 79 9.39 -9.17 4.89
N LEU A 80 8.67 -8.58 5.84
CA LEU A 80 9.21 -7.88 7.01
C LEU A 80 8.91 -8.59 8.34
N GLU A 81 8.54 -9.87 8.33
CA GLU A 81 8.40 -10.63 9.58
C GLU A 81 9.72 -10.58 10.37
N GLY A 82 9.61 -10.27 11.66
CA GLY A 82 10.75 -10.10 12.56
C GLY A 82 11.32 -8.68 12.60
N ILE A 83 10.79 -7.74 11.82
CA ILE A 83 11.11 -6.31 11.93
C ILE A 83 10.12 -5.64 12.88
N ARG A 84 10.62 -5.00 13.94
CA ARG A 84 9.82 -4.20 14.89
C ARG A 84 9.99 -2.71 14.64
N VAL A 85 8.88 -1.98 14.50
CA VAL A 85 8.84 -0.55 14.18
C VAL A 85 8.12 0.20 15.30
N LEU A 86 8.75 1.24 15.86
CA LEU A 86 8.09 2.20 16.73
C LEU A 86 7.64 3.40 15.90
N GLU A 87 6.33 3.64 15.83
CA GLU A 87 5.76 4.77 15.09
C GLU A 87 5.25 5.86 16.03
N LEU A 88 5.85 7.05 15.95
CA LEU A 88 5.55 8.24 16.74
C LEU A 88 4.68 9.25 15.97
N GLY A 89 4.30 8.92 14.74
CA GLY A 89 3.67 9.84 13.82
C GLY A 89 2.22 10.17 14.19
N ASN A 90 1.75 11.28 13.63
CA ASN A 90 0.36 11.74 13.73
C ASN A 90 -0.22 12.00 12.34
N PHE A 91 -1.55 11.97 12.22
CA PHE A 91 -2.27 12.26 10.99
C PHE A 91 -2.00 11.24 9.86
N ILE A 92 -1.23 11.60 8.82
CA ILE A 92 -1.13 10.83 7.57
C ILE A 92 0.28 10.33 7.29
N SER A 93 1.26 11.20 7.01
CA SER A 93 2.57 10.80 6.45
C SER A 93 3.31 9.70 7.23
N GLY A 94 3.54 9.93 8.53
CA GLY A 94 4.16 8.94 9.43
C GLY A 94 3.32 7.67 9.55
N PRO A 95 2.03 7.80 9.94
CA PRO A 95 1.13 6.66 10.05
C PRO A 95 1.02 5.81 8.77
N TYR A 96 0.94 6.43 7.59
CA TYR A 96 0.85 5.76 6.30
C TYR A 96 2.12 5.00 5.96
N GLY A 97 3.30 5.63 6.11
CA GLY A 97 4.58 4.96 5.89
C GLY A 97 4.76 3.72 6.77
N ALA A 98 4.45 3.84 8.07
CA ALA A 98 4.49 2.69 8.97
C ALA A 98 3.43 1.63 8.67
N MET A 99 2.22 2.03 8.26
CA MET A 99 1.18 1.07 7.83
C MET A 99 1.63 0.26 6.62
N LEU A 100 2.34 0.84 5.65
CA LEU A 100 2.90 0.09 4.52
C LEU A 100 3.92 -0.97 5.00
N LEU A 101 4.68 -0.68 6.05
CA LEU A 101 5.58 -1.67 6.67
C LEU A 101 4.79 -2.78 7.38
N ALA A 102 3.69 -2.45 8.07
CA ALA A 102 2.79 -3.44 8.68
C ALA A 102 2.14 -4.34 7.62
N ASP A 103 1.66 -3.76 6.51
CA ASP A 103 1.09 -4.49 5.37
C ASP A 103 2.13 -5.44 4.71
N MET A 104 3.42 -5.21 4.93
CA MET A 104 4.53 -6.07 4.51
C MET A 104 4.98 -7.08 5.59
N GLY A 105 4.38 -7.08 6.78
CA GLY A 105 4.62 -8.04 7.86
C GLY A 105 5.44 -7.54 9.05
N ALA A 106 5.78 -6.25 9.10
CA ALA A 106 6.47 -5.69 10.27
C ALA A 106 5.53 -5.59 11.49
N GLU A 107 6.06 -5.81 12.69
CA GLU A 107 5.35 -5.48 13.93
C GLU A 107 5.45 -3.97 14.18
N VAL A 108 4.36 -3.25 13.88
CA VAL A 108 4.31 -1.80 14.06
C VAL A 108 3.61 -1.46 15.37
N ILE A 109 4.32 -0.78 16.26
CA ILE A 109 3.85 -0.30 17.56
C ILE A 109 3.71 1.21 17.45
N LYS A 110 2.47 1.70 17.40
CA LYS A 110 2.18 3.12 17.46
C LYS A 110 2.34 3.60 18.90
N VAL A 111 3.30 4.50 19.11
CA VAL A 111 3.61 5.10 20.42
C VAL A 111 2.93 6.46 20.49
N GLU A 112 1.95 6.58 21.38
CA GLU A 112 1.02 7.70 21.40
C GLU A 112 1.07 8.46 22.73
N ASN A 113 0.67 9.73 22.71
CA ASN A 113 0.51 10.46 23.97
C ASN A 113 -0.71 9.91 24.74
N PRO A 114 -0.59 9.56 26.04
CA PRO A 114 -1.73 9.09 26.84
C PRO A 114 -2.89 10.10 26.89
N LYS A 115 -2.58 11.39 26.74
CA LYS A 115 -3.56 12.48 26.63
C LYS A 115 -4.01 12.68 25.19
N GLY A 116 -4.78 11.73 24.67
CA GLY A 116 -5.57 11.87 23.44
C GLY A 116 -5.01 11.15 22.20
N GLY A 117 -3.74 10.74 22.20
CA GLY A 117 -3.10 10.02 21.10
C GLY A 117 -3.07 10.78 19.78
N ASP A 118 -3.17 10.04 18.67
CA ASP A 118 -3.25 10.62 17.33
C ASP A 118 -4.53 11.46 17.16
N PRO A 119 -4.45 12.72 16.68
CA PRO A 119 -5.63 13.56 16.45
C PRO A 119 -6.69 12.94 15.54
N PHE A 120 -6.32 12.03 14.63
CA PHE A 120 -7.30 11.31 13.80
C PHE A 120 -8.21 10.34 14.56
N ARG A 121 -7.91 10.04 15.83
CA ARG A 121 -8.85 9.33 16.71
C ARG A 121 -10.14 10.13 16.93
N GLY A 122 -10.13 11.45 16.71
CA GLY A 122 -11.34 12.26 16.57
C GLY A 122 -12.23 12.25 17.80
N TRP A 123 -11.63 12.36 18.99
CA TRP A 123 -12.35 12.35 20.27
C TRP A 123 -13.42 13.44 20.38
N ASP A 124 -13.22 14.60 19.73
CA ASP A 124 -14.23 15.67 19.62
C ASP A 124 -15.43 15.31 18.70
N PHE A 125 -15.32 14.21 17.95
CA PHE A 125 -16.30 13.72 16.97
C PHE A 125 -16.78 12.28 17.25
N GLY A 126 -16.48 11.71 18.43
CA GLY A 126 -16.99 10.39 18.83
C GLY A 126 -16.03 9.19 18.69
N GLY A 127 -14.72 9.40 18.58
CA GLY A 127 -13.70 8.40 18.97
C GLY A 127 -13.44 7.18 18.06
N ASP A 128 -14.16 7.02 16.94
CA ASP A 128 -13.94 5.91 15.99
C ASP A 128 -14.13 6.41 14.54
N GLN A 129 -13.05 6.91 13.92
CA GLN A 129 -13.13 7.68 12.67
C GLN A 129 -12.48 6.96 11.47
N PRO A 130 -13.08 7.03 10.26
CA PRO A 130 -12.48 6.51 9.03
C PRO A 130 -11.06 7.00 8.76
N ASN A 131 -10.73 8.23 9.15
CA ASN A 131 -9.38 8.78 9.00
C ASN A 131 -8.34 8.00 9.83
N PHE A 132 -8.64 7.63 11.08
CA PHE A 132 -7.75 6.78 11.85
C PHE A 132 -7.64 5.39 11.23
N TRP A 133 -8.77 4.82 10.77
CA TRP A 133 -8.81 3.50 10.17
C TRP A 133 -7.96 3.39 8.91
N ALA A 134 -7.97 4.44 8.07
CA ALA A 134 -7.28 4.48 6.79
C ALA A 134 -5.76 4.30 6.91
N TYR A 135 -5.16 4.68 8.05
CA TYR A 135 -3.71 4.76 8.21
C TYR A 135 -3.16 3.92 9.39
N ASN A 136 -4.00 3.20 10.13
CA ASN A 136 -3.58 2.52 11.36
C ASN A 136 -3.97 1.04 11.47
N ARG A 137 -4.51 0.41 10.42
CA ARG A 137 -4.69 -1.05 10.38
C ARG A 137 -3.34 -1.79 10.55
N GLY A 138 -3.38 -3.01 11.07
CA GLY A 138 -2.19 -3.85 11.23
C GLY A 138 -1.22 -3.41 12.34
N LYS A 139 -1.55 -2.38 13.12
CA LYS A 139 -0.70 -1.84 14.18
C LYS A 139 -1.14 -2.32 15.56
N LYS A 140 -0.21 -2.22 16.52
CA LYS A 140 -0.47 -2.24 17.97
C LYS A 140 -0.37 -0.81 18.52
N SER A 141 -0.98 -0.52 19.67
CA SER A 141 -0.91 0.81 20.30
C SER A 141 -0.38 0.73 21.73
N VAL A 142 0.61 1.57 22.03
CA VAL A 142 1.11 1.82 23.39
C VAL A 142 1.09 3.32 23.63
N THR A 143 0.64 3.75 24.80
CA THR A 143 0.71 5.14 25.23
C THR A 143 1.92 5.38 26.12
N VAL A 144 2.68 6.42 25.82
CA VAL A 144 3.86 6.84 26.58
C VAL A 144 3.97 8.36 26.57
N ASN A 145 4.03 8.97 27.75
CA ASN A 145 4.35 10.38 27.90
C ASN A 145 5.85 10.63 27.75
N LEU A 146 6.31 10.88 26.53
CA LEU A 146 7.72 11.12 26.20
C LEU A 146 8.32 12.41 26.81
N GLN A 147 7.50 13.26 27.43
CA GLN A 147 7.98 14.44 28.15
C GLN A 147 8.44 14.09 29.57
N ALA A 148 7.92 13.01 30.15
CA ALA A 148 8.28 12.54 31.48
C ALA A 148 9.56 11.70 31.44
N PRO A 149 10.43 11.79 32.47
CA PRO A 149 11.61 10.93 32.60
C PRO A 149 11.27 9.43 32.49
N GLU A 150 10.26 8.98 33.24
CA GLU A 150 9.82 7.57 33.25
C GLU A 150 9.29 7.12 31.88
N GLY A 151 8.60 8.01 31.16
CA GLY A 151 8.13 7.72 29.81
C GLY A 151 9.29 7.55 28.81
N LYS A 152 10.34 8.36 28.94
CA LYS A 152 11.57 8.20 28.13
C LYS A 152 12.29 6.89 28.45
N GLU A 153 12.33 6.49 29.71
CA GLU A 153 12.92 5.20 30.11
C GLU A 153 12.19 4.02 29.44
N ILE A 154 10.85 4.04 29.47
CA ILE A 154 10.01 3.04 28.77
C ILE A 154 10.31 3.05 27.27
N PHE A 155 10.34 4.24 26.64
CA PHE A 155 10.62 4.35 25.21
C PHE A 155 12.01 3.82 24.84
N TYR A 156 13.05 4.16 25.62
CA TYR A 156 14.39 3.62 25.40
C TYR A 156 14.45 2.10 25.57
N ALA A 157 13.67 1.53 26.50
CA ALA A 157 13.57 0.10 26.67
C ALA A 157 12.91 -0.57 25.44
N LEU A 158 11.91 0.06 24.84
CA LEU A 158 11.34 -0.37 23.56
C LEU A 158 12.36 -0.27 22.40
N VAL A 159 13.13 0.82 22.34
CA VAL A 159 14.16 1.04 21.29
C VAL A 159 15.25 -0.03 21.31
N LYS A 160 15.59 -0.60 22.47
CA LYS A 160 16.54 -1.73 22.57
C LYS A 160 16.10 -2.95 21.75
N GLN A 161 14.80 -3.11 21.54
CA GLN A 161 14.20 -4.25 20.86
C GLN A 161 13.65 -3.89 19.48
N ALA A 162 13.73 -2.62 19.07
CA ALA A 162 13.21 -2.14 17.80
C ALA A 162 14.26 -2.15 16.69
N ASP A 163 13.81 -2.27 15.46
CA ASP A 163 14.62 -2.12 14.25
C ASP A 163 14.51 -0.72 13.66
N VAL A 164 13.35 -0.09 13.82
CA VAL A 164 13.02 1.19 13.19
C VAL A 164 12.27 2.08 14.18
N VAL A 165 12.57 3.38 14.19
CA VAL A 165 11.72 4.44 14.73
C VAL A 165 11.28 5.35 13.59
N ILE A 166 9.98 5.64 13.48
CA ILE A 166 9.41 6.54 12.47
C ILE A 166 8.69 7.69 13.17
N ASP A 167 8.95 8.93 12.78
CA ASP A 167 8.23 10.11 13.22
C ASP A 167 7.89 11.05 12.05
N ASN A 168 6.91 11.92 12.25
CA ASN A 168 6.66 13.06 11.37
C ASN A 168 6.55 14.38 12.16
N TYR A 169 7.41 14.50 13.18
CA TYR A 169 7.47 15.71 13.98
C TYR A 169 8.20 16.83 13.24
N ARG A 170 8.01 18.05 13.72
CA ARG A 170 8.78 19.19 13.23
C ARG A 170 10.26 18.99 13.58
N PRO A 171 11.19 19.45 12.71
CA PRO A 171 12.61 19.46 13.03
C PRO A 171 12.89 20.07 14.41
N GLY A 172 13.73 19.42 15.21
CA GLY A 172 14.08 19.84 16.56
C GLY A 172 13.26 19.17 17.68
N VAL A 173 12.10 18.58 17.38
CA VAL A 173 11.25 17.95 18.41
C VAL A 173 11.91 16.70 18.99
N THR A 174 12.43 15.81 18.15
CA THR A 174 13.09 14.58 18.61
C THR A 174 14.33 14.89 19.44
N GLN A 175 15.12 15.90 19.06
CA GLN A 175 16.26 16.38 19.85
C GLN A 175 15.83 16.93 21.20
N LYS A 176 14.75 17.74 21.25
CA LYS A 176 14.21 18.28 22.51
C LYS A 176 13.74 17.17 23.45
N LEU A 177 13.17 16.11 22.90
CA LEU A 177 12.73 14.94 23.66
C LEU A 177 13.88 13.97 24.01
N GLY A 178 15.05 14.10 23.37
CA GLY A 178 16.19 13.19 23.54
C GLY A 178 16.02 11.85 22.82
N ILE A 179 15.17 11.80 21.80
CA ILE A 179 14.83 10.59 21.04
C ILE A 179 15.27 10.67 19.57
N ASP A 180 16.20 11.57 19.26
CA ASP A 180 16.81 11.68 17.94
C ASP A 180 17.82 10.55 17.67
N PHE A 181 18.22 10.38 16.41
CA PHE A 181 19.09 9.28 15.98
C PHE A 181 20.39 9.16 16.78
N ASP A 182 21.05 10.27 17.10
CA ASP A 182 22.32 10.23 17.85
C ASP A 182 22.12 9.75 19.30
N ALA A 183 20.97 10.03 19.90
CA ALA A 183 20.61 9.49 21.21
C ALA A 183 20.26 7.99 21.10
N LEU A 184 19.42 7.62 20.13
CA LEU A 184 18.93 6.24 19.98
C LEU A 184 20.04 5.27 19.53
N LYS A 185 20.98 5.71 18.68
CA LYS A 185 22.12 4.89 18.23
C LYS A 185 23.03 4.46 19.39
N LYS A 186 23.12 5.25 20.46
CA LYS A 186 23.88 4.89 21.68
C LYS A 186 23.24 3.72 22.43
N ILE A 187 21.92 3.59 22.33
CA ILE A 187 21.14 2.51 22.95
C ILE A 187 21.13 1.28 22.05
N ASN A 188 20.90 1.49 20.76
CA ASN A 188 20.82 0.44 19.75
C ASN A 188 21.55 0.87 18.47
N LYS A 189 22.77 0.36 18.26
CA LYS A 189 23.60 0.69 17.08
C LYS A 189 22.96 0.28 15.74
N ARG A 190 21.97 -0.63 15.78
CA ARG A 190 21.26 -1.17 14.61
C ARG A 190 19.98 -0.38 14.27
N ILE A 191 19.63 0.65 15.05
CA ILE A 191 18.37 1.37 14.87
C ILE A 191 18.37 2.19 13.58
N VAL A 192 17.34 2.03 12.77
CA VAL A 192 17.01 2.94 11.67
C VAL A 192 16.06 4.00 12.22
N CYS A 193 16.37 5.28 12.04
CA CYS A 193 15.45 6.36 12.40
C CYS A 193 14.98 7.02 11.12
N CYS A 194 13.66 7.20 10.96
CA CYS A 194 13.09 7.88 9.81
C CYS A 194 12.21 9.04 10.23
N SER A 195 12.60 10.25 9.85
CA SER A 195 11.84 11.47 10.12
C SER A 195 11.22 11.99 8.83
N ILE A 196 9.91 12.27 8.86
CA ILE A 196 9.18 12.84 7.74
C ILE A 196 8.87 14.31 8.02
N THR A 197 9.41 15.21 7.22
CA THR A 197 9.29 16.66 7.43
C THR A 197 8.73 17.36 6.20
N GLY A 198 8.25 18.60 6.35
CA GLY A 198 7.76 19.37 5.20
C GLY A 198 8.87 19.65 4.17
N THR A 199 9.92 20.33 4.62
CA THR A 199 10.97 20.88 3.75
C THR A 199 12.37 20.35 4.05
N GLY A 200 12.50 19.36 4.93
CA GLY A 200 13.78 18.82 5.37
C GLY A 200 14.24 19.29 6.75
N PRO A 201 15.26 18.62 7.31
CA PRO A 201 15.80 18.89 8.65
C PRO A 201 16.72 20.11 8.71
N THR A 202 17.08 20.70 7.56
CA THR A 202 17.99 21.85 7.45
C THR A 202 17.47 22.86 6.41
N GLY A 203 18.15 24.00 6.30
CA GLY A 203 17.85 25.02 5.30
C GLY A 203 16.87 26.11 5.74
N PRO A 204 16.50 27.03 4.84
CA PRO A 204 15.81 28.27 5.18
C PRO A 204 14.39 28.07 5.73
N TYR A 205 13.75 26.94 5.41
CA TYR A 205 12.37 26.65 5.79
C TYR A 205 12.24 25.59 6.88
N VAL A 206 13.34 25.18 7.54
CA VAL A 206 13.35 24.15 8.57
C VAL A 206 12.35 24.39 9.72
N LYS A 207 12.09 25.65 10.08
CA LYS A 207 11.13 26.03 11.15
C LYS A 207 9.72 26.32 10.62
N ARG A 208 9.50 26.25 9.31
CA ARG A 208 8.21 26.62 8.69
C ARG A 208 7.18 25.51 8.97
N PRO A 209 5.95 25.85 9.43
CA PRO A 209 4.85 24.91 9.48
C PRO A 209 4.56 24.30 8.10
N ALA A 210 4.36 23.00 8.04
CA ALA A 210 4.03 22.29 6.81
C ALA A 210 2.93 21.26 7.06
N TYR A 211 1.95 21.29 6.16
CA TYR A 211 0.97 20.24 5.92
C TYR A 211 0.99 19.92 4.43
N ASP A 212 0.20 18.94 4.01
CA ASP A 212 0.11 18.47 2.63
C ASP A 212 0.20 19.56 1.54
N THR A 213 -0.66 20.60 1.64
CA THR A 213 -0.73 21.73 0.71
C THR A 213 0.61 22.47 0.55
N VAL A 214 1.40 22.58 1.62
CA VAL A 214 2.73 23.20 1.58
C VAL A 214 3.68 22.35 0.75
N GLY A 215 3.64 21.02 0.96
CA GLY A 215 4.40 20.06 0.16
C GLY A 215 4.02 20.10 -1.32
N GLN A 216 2.70 20.06 -1.62
CA GLN A 216 2.20 20.14 -2.99
C GLN A 216 2.63 21.44 -3.70
N GLY A 217 2.47 22.58 -3.02
CA GLY A 217 2.79 23.89 -3.58
C GLY A 217 4.28 24.07 -3.82
N MET A 218 5.10 23.85 -2.79
CA MET A 218 6.56 24.02 -2.88
C MET A 218 7.24 22.97 -3.76
N GLY A 219 6.67 21.76 -3.86
CA GLY A 219 7.15 20.71 -4.75
C GLY A 219 6.71 20.89 -6.21
N GLY A 220 5.90 21.90 -6.53
CA GLY A 220 5.48 22.22 -7.91
C GLY A 220 4.24 21.46 -8.40
N MET A 221 3.63 20.59 -7.60
CA MET A 221 2.45 19.82 -8.00
C MET A 221 1.25 20.70 -8.35
N MET A 222 1.03 21.77 -7.59
CA MET A 222 -0.06 22.69 -7.88
C MET A 222 0.09 23.35 -9.25
N SER A 223 1.31 23.68 -9.68
CA SER A 223 1.55 24.23 -11.03
C SER A 223 1.18 23.23 -12.13
N VAL A 224 1.31 21.93 -11.87
CA VAL A 224 1.06 20.86 -12.83
C VAL A 224 -0.39 20.41 -12.81
N LEU A 225 -1.17 20.62 -11.73
CA LEU A 225 -2.55 20.13 -11.63
C LEU A 225 -3.61 21.24 -11.66
N MET A 226 -3.29 22.43 -11.17
CA MET A 226 -4.25 23.52 -11.01
C MET A 226 -4.38 24.34 -12.29
N ASP A 227 -5.61 24.72 -12.65
CA ASP A 227 -5.83 25.75 -13.67
C ASP A 227 -5.50 27.12 -13.07
N PRO A 228 -4.52 27.87 -13.63
CA PRO A 228 -4.19 29.20 -13.12
C PRO A 228 -5.33 30.21 -13.28
N LYS A 229 -6.31 29.97 -14.17
CA LYS A 229 -7.47 30.85 -14.37
C LYS A 229 -8.58 30.62 -13.35
N ASP A 230 -8.63 29.45 -12.71
CA ASP A 230 -9.58 29.09 -11.65
C ASP A 230 -8.84 28.33 -10.53
N PRO A 231 -7.99 29.02 -9.75
CA PRO A 231 -7.06 28.38 -8.84
C PRO A 231 -7.78 27.77 -7.64
N LYS A 232 -7.78 26.43 -7.57
CA LYS A 232 -8.34 25.64 -6.48
C LYS A 232 -7.35 24.54 -6.08
N PRO A 233 -7.00 24.39 -4.78
CA PRO A 233 -6.22 23.26 -4.31
C PRO A 233 -6.92 21.95 -4.66
N VAL A 234 -6.15 20.96 -5.08
CA VAL A 234 -6.66 19.63 -5.44
C VAL A 234 -6.30 18.62 -4.35
N GLY A 235 -7.30 17.81 -3.97
CA GLY A 235 -7.09 16.62 -3.15
C GLY A 235 -6.77 15.39 -4.00
N PRO A 236 -6.50 14.22 -3.37
CA PRO A 236 -6.35 13.98 -1.92
C PRO A 236 -5.01 14.50 -1.36
N ALA A 237 -4.62 14.05 -0.16
CA ALA A 237 -3.38 14.43 0.50
C ALA A 237 -2.13 13.80 -0.16
N TYR A 238 -1.71 14.35 -1.30
CA TYR A 238 -0.64 13.79 -2.13
C TYR A 238 0.72 13.81 -1.43
N ALA A 239 1.13 14.95 -0.87
CA ALA A 239 2.46 15.11 -0.30
C ALA A 239 2.62 14.29 0.99
N ASP A 240 1.58 14.18 1.80
CA ASP A 240 1.54 13.30 2.97
C ASP A 240 1.67 11.82 2.55
N CYS A 241 0.84 11.35 1.62
CA CYS A 241 0.88 9.95 1.17
C CYS A 241 2.19 9.61 0.45
N LEU A 242 2.68 10.48 -0.44
CA LEU A 242 3.93 10.25 -1.17
C LEU A 242 5.14 10.26 -0.23
N SER A 243 5.19 11.17 0.75
CA SER A 243 6.27 11.17 1.75
C SER A 243 6.22 9.94 2.67
N GLY A 244 5.03 9.41 2.98
CA GLY A 244 4.87 8.11 3.61
C GLY A 244 5.37 6.94 2.75
N MET A 245 5.14 6.96 1.44
CA MET A 245 5.68 5.94 0.53
C MET A 245 7.22 6.00 0.45
N PHE A 246 7.78 7.20 0.31
CA PHE A 246 9.23 7.39 0.27
C PHE A 246 9.90 7.11 1.62
N SER A 247 9.23 7.34 2.75
CA SER A 247 9.75 6.93 4.06
C SER A 247 9.82 5.42 4.19
N ALA A 248 8.77 4.69 3.79
CA ALA A 248 8.80 3.22 3.76
C ALA A 248 9.92 2.70 2.84
N LEU A 249 10.07 3.28 1.64
CA LEU A 249 11.17 2.94 0.71
C LEU A 249 12.55 3.21 1.33
N GLY A 250 12.73 4.35 1.98
CA GLY A 250 13.97 4.72 2.66
C GLY A 250 14.30 3.78 3.83
N VAL A 251 13.29 3.39 4.62
CA VAL A 251 13.42 2.39 5.69
C VAL A 251 13.84 1.04 5.13
N LEU A 252 13.20 0.55 4.07
CA LEU A 252 13.58 -0.71 3.41
C LEU A 252 15.04 -0.66 2.93
N GLY A 253 15.47 0.44 2.32
CA GLY A 253 16.85 0.64 1.89
C GLY A 253 17.84 0.64 3.06
N ALA A 254 17.51 1.33 4.15
CA ALA A 254 18.32 1.38 5.36
C ALA A 254 18.41 0.02 6.07
N LEU A 255 17.32 -0.75 6.15
CA LEU A 255 17.31 -2.11 6.67
C LEU A 255 18.18 -3.05 5.82
N MET A 256 18.12 -2.91 4.49
CA MET A 256 18.98 -3.67 3.58
C MET A 256 20.46 -3.30 3.73
N ALA A 257 20.78 -2.01 3.89
CA ALA A 257 22.14 -1.56 4.16
C ALA A 257 22.66 -2.09 5.50
N ARG A 258 21.85 -2.02 6.54
CA ARG A 258 22.14 -2.54 7.89
C ARG A 258 22.47 -4.02 7.91
N ASN A 259 21.89 -4.83 7.02
CA ASN A 259 22.24 -6.25 6.90
C ASN A 259 23.68 -6.48 6.42
N ARG A 260 24.29 -5.49 5.76
CA ARG A 260 25.68 -5.54 5.28
C ARG A 260 26.64 -4.85 6.25
N THR A 261 26.24 -3.70 6.79
CA THR A 261 27.11 -2.86 7.64
C THR A 261 27.05 -3.25 9.12
N GLY A 262 25.96 -3.90 9.55
CA GLY A 262 25.68 -4.14 10.96
C GLY A 262 25.15 -2.91 11.71
N GLU A 263 25.09 -1.74 11.08
CA GLU A 263 24.68 -0.46 11.71
C GLU A 263 23.43 0.12 11.05
N GLY A 264 22.58 0.75 11.86
CA GLY A 264 21.45 1.53 11.37
C GLY A 264 21.86 2.97 11.00
N GLN A 265 20.91 3.74 10.46
CA GLN A 265 21.14 5.09 9.96
C GLN A 265 19.89 5.98 10.08
N GLN A 266 20.09 7.29 10.02
CA GLN A 266 19.01 8.26 9.84
C GLN A 266 18.54 8.27 8.38
N VAL A 267 17.23 8.40 8.18
CA VAL A 267 16.54 8.54 6.90
C VAL A 267 15.63 9.76 6.97
N ASP A 268 15.87 10.77 6.14
CA ASP A 268 15.02 11.95 6.08
C ASP A 268 14.15 11.92 4.83
N ALA A 269 12.84 11.75 5.02
CA ALA A 269 11.86 11.93 3.96
C ALA A 269 11.27 13.34 4.04
N THR A 270 11.03 13.97 2.89
CA THR A 270 10.47 15.32 2.84
C THR A 270 9.24 15.39 1.96
N MET A 271 8.23 16.15 2.35
CA MET A 271 7.03 16.36 1.52
C MET A 271 7.41 16.99 0.17
N VAL A 272 8.24 18.04 0.19
CA VAL A 272 8.71 18.73 -1.03
C VAL A 272 9.52 17.80 -1.94
N GLY A 273 10.50 17.09 -1.38
CA GLY A 273 11.34 16.17 -2.15
C GLY A 273 10.54 14.99 -2.71
N SER A 274 9.56 14.47 -1.96
CA SER A 274 8.69 13.39 -2.40
C SER A 274 7.80 13.80 -3.56
N ILE A 275 7.26 15.03 -3.53
CA ILE A 275 6.49 15.59 -4.64
C ILE A 275 7.37 15.78 -5.88
N LEU A 276 8.58 16.34 -5.73
CA LEU A 276 9.51 16.51 -6.84
C LEU A 276 9.93 15.16 -7.45
N ALA A 277 10.20 14.16 -6.61
CA ALA A 277 10.51 12.81 -7.06
C ALA A 277 9.34 12.17 -7.82
N PHE A 278 8.10 12.40 -7.39
CA PHE A 278 6.91 11.99 -8.11
C PHE A 278 6.74 12.73 -9.45
N LEU A 279 7.11 14.01 -9.49
CA LEU A 279 7.08 14.88 -10.66
C LEU A 279 8.38 14.82 -11.50
N ASN A 280 9.11 13.71 -11.46
CA ASN A 280 10.43 13.61 -12.07
C ASN A 280 10.45 14.03 -13.56
N ALA A 281 9.47 13.58 -14.35
CA ALA A 281 9.38 13.93 -15.77
C ALA A 281 9.15 15.44 -16.02
N PRO A 282 8.09 16.09 -15.49
CA PRO A 282 7.91 17.53 -15.65
C PRO A 282 9.04 18.38 -15.03
N ALA A 283 9.62 17.94 -13.90
CA ALA A 283 10.78 18.62 -13.32
C ALA A 283 11.99 18.54 -14.26
N THR A 284 12.28 17.36 -14.83
CA THR A 284 13.38 17.16 -15.77
C THR A 284 13.20 17.99 -17.04
N GLU A 285 12.01 18.05 -17.62
CA GLU A 285 11.70 18.90 -18.78
C GLU A 285 11.98 20.38 -18.48
N THR A 286 11.58 20.84 -17.28
CA THR A 286 11.80 22.21 -16.83
C THR A 286 13.30 22.52 -16.71
N LEU A 287 14.08 21.62 -16.10
CA LEU A 287 15.51 21.78 -15.93
C LEU A 287 16.28 21.70 -17.26
N ALA A 288 15.86 20.83 -18.18
CA ALA A 288 16.53 20.61 -19.46
C ALA A 288 16.24 21.72 -20.48
N HIS A 289 15.03 22.28 -20.47
CA HIS A 289 14.55 23.15 -21.55
C HIS A 289 13.94 24.49 -21.07
N GLY A 290 13.86 24.73 -19.76
CA GLY A 290 13.25 25.93 -19.20
C GLY A 290 11.73 26.02 -19.41
N ARG A 291 11.10 24.96 -19.92
CA ARG A 291 9.65 24.93 -20.19
C ARG A 291 8.89 24.58 -18.92
N ILE A 292 7.89 25.38 -18.57
CA ILE A 292 7.05 25.16 -17.40
C ILE A 292 5.83 24.31 -17.82
N PRO A 293 5.72 23.05 -17.38
CA PRO A 293 4.56 22.21 -17.68
C PRO A 293 3.34 22.65 -16.85
N GLY A 294 2.17 22.60 -17.47
CA GLY A 294 0.87 22.79 -16.82
C GLY A 294 -0.03 21.56 -16.93
N PRO A 295 -1.30 21.65 -16.47
CA PRO A 295 -2.25 20.54 -16.40
C PRO A 295 -2.46 19.78 -17.71
N TYR A 296 -2.39 20.50 -18.82
CA TYR A 296 -2.64 19.93 -20.14
C TYR A 296 -1.36 19.59 -20.90
N THR A 297 -0.17 19.84 -20.35
CA THR A 297 1.10 19.55 -21.05
C THR A 297 1.24 18.06 -21.32
N ARG A 298 1.10 17.20 -20.29
CA ARG A 298 1.18 15.75 -20.48
C ARG A 298 0.03 15.19 -21.32
N PRO A 299 -1.26 15.50 -21.03
CA PRO A 299 -2.38 15.05 -21.86
C PRO A 299 -2.26 15.42 -23.35
N ARG A 300 -1.80 16.64 -23.68
CA ARG A 300 -1.53 17.04 -25.08
C ARG A 300 -0.49 16.14 -25.71
N GLN A 301 0.61 15.85 -25.03
CA GLN A 301 1.65 14.99 -25.56
C GLN A 301 1.19 13.53 -25.71
N SER A 302 0.49 12.97 -24.73
CA SER A 302 0.00 11.59 -24.78
C SER A 302 -1.29 11.41 -25.59
N GLN A 303 -1.89 12.50 -26.09
CA GLN A 303 -3.15 12.47 -26.83
C GLN A 303 -4.25 11.79 -26.01
N THR A 304 -4.39 12.27 -24.77
CA THR A 304 -5.35 11.76 -23.79
C THR A 304 -6.51 12.74 -23.67
N TYR A 305 -7.74 12.25 -23.71
CA TYR A 305 -8.94 13.10 -23.68
C TYR A 305 -9.97 12.53 -22.71
N ALA A 306 -10.84 13.37 -22.19
CA ALA A 306 -11.99 12.96 -21.40
C ALA A 306 -13.24 13.67 -21.92
N PHE A 307 -14.36 12.94 -21.96
CA PHE A 307 -15.62 13.41 -22.54
C PHE A 307 -16.79 13.03 -21.64
N ALA A 308 -17.78 13.93 -21.55
CA ALA A 308 -19.06 13.64 -20.93
C ALA A 308 -20.03 13.10 -21.99
N CYS A 309 -20.68 11.98 -21.68
CA CYS A 309 -21.62 11.30 -22.58
C CYS A 309 -23.05 11.86 -22.45
N ALA A 310 -24.01 11.29 -23.20
CA ALA A 310 -25.42 11.72 -23.19
C ALA A 310 -26.09 11.59 -21.81
N ASP A 311 -25.71 10.57 -21.05
CA ASP A 311 -26.18 10.27 -19.69
C ASP A 311 -25.45 11.10 -18.59
N GLY A 312 -24.53 11.98 -18.99
CA GLY A 312 -23.71 12.78 -18.08
C GLY A 312 -22.52 12.03 -17.47
N ALA A 313 -22.41 10.71 -17.69
CA ALA A 313 -21.25 9.94 -17.25
C ALA A 313 -20.04 10.26 -18.13
N MET A 314 -18.85 10.17 -17.54
CA MET A 314 -17.60 10.50 -18.23
C MET A 314 -16.81 9.25 -18.61
N LEU A 315 -16.10 9.33 -19.73
CA LEU A 315 -15.06 8.39 -20.14
C LEU A 315 -13.80 9.14 -20.54
N ALA A 316 -12.67 8.44 -20.54
CA ALA A 316 -11.40 8.94 -21.03
C ALA A 316 -10.79 7.96 -22.03
N ILE A 317 -10.01 8.50 -22.96
CA ILE A 317 -9.30 7.75 -24.01
C ILE A 317 -7.82 8.12 -24.02
N HIS A 318 -6.98 7.21 -24.51
CA HIS A 318 -5.53 7.40 -24.56
C HIS A 318 -4.95 6.96 -25.92
N LEU A 319 -4.41 7.91 -26.69
CA LEU A 319 -3.98 7.70 -28.08
C LEU A 319 -2.47 7.90 -28.30
N SER A 320 -1.65 7.50 -27.33
CA SER A 320 -0.21 7.81 -27.36
C SER A 320 0.55 7.11 -28.52
N SER A 321 0.26 5.85 -28.79
CA SER A 321 0.77 5.02 -29.90
C SER A 321 0.10 3.63 -29.84
N PRO A 322 -0.26 2.96 -30.96
CA PRO A 322 0.02 3.26 -32.37
C PRO A 322 -1.12 4.02 -33.09
N GLN A 323 -0.90 4.40 -34.36
CA GLN A 323 -1.87 5.10 -35.22
C GLN A 323 -3.25 4.42 -35.30
N LYS A 324 -3.29 3.08 -35.21
CA LYS A 324 -4.54 2.30 -35.18
C LYS A 324 -5.53 2.77 -34.10
N PHE A 325 -5.05 3.31 -32.98
CA PHE A 325 -5.93 3.84 -31.92
C PHE A 325 -6.68 5.09 -32.36
N TRP A 326 -6.05 5.93 -33.18
CA TRP A 326 -6.71 7.09 -33.77
C TRP A 326 -7.76 6.67 -34.80
N GLU A 327 -7.41 5.73 -35.68
CA GLU A 327 -8.33 5.18 -36.69
C GLU A 327 -9.52 4.49 -36.03
N GLY A 328 -9.27 3.65 -35.02
CA GLY A 328 -10.29 2.97 -34.23
C GLY A 328 -11.20 3.96 -33.50
N LEU A 329 -10.67 5.07 -32.98
CA LEU A 329 -11.50 6.12 -32.38
C LEU A 329 -12.44 6.76 -33.41
N CYS A 330 -11.93 7.13 -34.59
CA CYS A 330 -12.72 7.71 -35.67
C CYS A 330 -13.84 6.76 -36.13
N GLN A 331 -13.51 5.47 -36.27
CA GLN A 331 -14.48 4.42 -36.58
C GLN A 331 -15.51 4.23 -35.46
N SER A 332 -15.07 4.29 -34.20
CA SER A 332 -15.95 4.16 -33.02
C SER A 332 -17.02 5.24 -33.02
N VAL A 333 -16.67 6.49 -33.34
CA VAL A 333 -17.65 7.59 -33.40
C VAL A 333 -18.41 7.68 -34.74
N GLY A 334 -18.12 6.81 -35.70
CA GLY A 334 -18.81 6.81 -37.00
C GLY A 334 -18.34 7.90 -37.97
N HIS A 335 -17.15 8.48 -37.72
CA HIS A 335 -16.57 9.56 -38.52
C HIS A 335 -15.18 9.18 -39.07
N PRO A 336 -15.06 8.12 -39.90
CA PRO A 336 -13.78 7.68 -40.45
C PRO A 336 -13.10 8.72 -41.35
N GLU A 337 -13.84 9.67 -41.90
CA GLU A 337 -13.29 10.78 -42.69
C GLU A 337 -12.30 11.66 -41.91
N LEU A 338 -12.41 11.70 -40.57
CA LEU A 338 -11.48 12.45 -39.70
C LEU A 338 -10.05 11.91 -39.76
N ILE A 339 -9.86 10.66 -40.19
CA ILE A 339 -8.53 10.05 -40.36
C ILE A 339 -7.71 10.85 -41.38
N GLU A 340 -8.35 11.37 -42.42
CA GLU A 340 -7.72 12.14 -43.48
C GLU A 340 -7.86 13.66 -43.29
N ASP A 341 -8.55 14.12 -42.25
CA ASP A 341 -8.69 15.55 -41.95
C ASP A 341 -7.30 16.16 -41.69
N PRO A 342 -6.89 17.21 -42.43
CA PRO A 342 -5.56 17.81 -42.30
C PRO A 342 -5.28 18.36 -40.89
N ARG A 343 -6.30 18.63 -40.08
CA ARG A 343 -6.15 19.05 -38.68
C ARG A 343 -5.72 17.90 -37.77
N PHE A 344 -6.06 16.66 -38.11
CA PHE A 344 -5.96 15.50 -37.20
C PHE A 344 -5.22 14.28 -37.79
N LYS A 345 -4.83 14.34 -39.06
CA LYS A 345 -4.22 13.23 -39.78
C LYS A 345 -3.00 12.64 -39.07
N THR A 346 -2.03 13.49 -38.73
CA THR A 346 -0.83 13.04 -38.01
C THR A 346 -0.90 13.36 -36.52
N ARG A 347 -0.13 12.63 -35.72
CA ARG A 347 -0.02 12.90 -34.28
C ARG A 347 0.47 14.33 -33.98
N PRO A 348 1.47 14.89 -34.69
CA PRO A 348 1.78 16.32 -34.60
C PRO A 348 0.58 17.24 -34.85
N ASP A 349 -0.21 16.98 -35.88
CA ASP A 349 -1.40 17.80 -36.21
C ASP A 349 -2.40 17.77 -35.06
N ARG A 350 -2.69 16.58 -34.52
CA ARG A 350 -3.59 16.43 -33.35
C ARG A 350 -3.04 17.08 -32.08
N ARG A 351 -1.73 17.14 -31.88
CA ARG A 351 -1.13 17.89 -30.76
C ARG A 351 -1.35 19.39 -30.92
N ASN A 352 -1.14 19.91 -32.12
CA ASN A 352 -1.32 21.32 -32.44
C ASN A 352 -2.80 21.73 -32.37
N ASN A 353 -3.70 20.83 -32.75
CA ASN A 353 -5.16 21.03 -32.76
C ASN A 353 -5.86 20.33 -31.58
N TYR A 354 -5.17 20.12 -30.45
CA TYR A 354 -5.68 19.30 -29.34
C TYR A 354 -7.03 19.80 -28.79
N ASP A 355 -7.20 21.11 -28.63
CA ASP A 355 -8.45 21.68 -28.11
C ASP A 355 -9.58 21.57 -29.13
N GLU A 356 -9.26 21.68 -30.42
CA GLU A 356 -10.24 21.54 -31.51
C GLU A 356 -10.68 20.09 -31.66
N LEU A 357 -9.75 19.13 -31.53
CA LEU A 357 -10.09 17.71 -31.49
C LEU A 357 -10.98 17.41 -30.27
N ASN A 358 -10.65 17.93 -29.10
CA ASN A 358 -11.46 17.76 -27.90
C ASN A 358 -12.89 18.28 -28.14
N LYS A 359 -13.07 19.50 -28.67
CA LYS A 359 -14.39 20.04 -28.99
C LYS A 359 -15.15 19.19 -30.02
N THR A 360 -14.47 18.74 -31.06
CA THR A 360 -15.07 17.91 -32.13
C THR A 360 -15.61 16.61 -31.53
N PHE A 361 -14.78 15.86 -30.80
CA PHE A 361 -15.18 14.58 -30.22
C PHE A 361 -16.20 14.74 -29.08
N ALA A 362 -16.16 15.84 -28.34
CA ALA A 362 -17.16 16.11 -27.30
C ALA A 362 -18.60 16.16 -27.85
N VAL A 363 -18.79 16.60 -29.10
CA VAL A 363 -20.10 16.56 -29.76
C VAL A 363 -20.54 15.12 -30.00
N PHE A 364 -19.68 14.28 -30.57
CA PHE A 364 -20.01 12.87 -30.84
C PHE A 364 -20.32 12.10 -29.57
N PHE A 365 -19.47 12.21 -28.54
CA PHE A 365 -19.69 11.48 -27.28
C PHE A 365 -20.99 11.89 -26.58
N LYS A 366 -21.53 13.08 -26.86
CA LYS A 366 -22.84 13.54 -26.33
C LYS A 366 -24.06 12.88 -26.97
N GLU A 367 -23.90 12.12 -28.05
CA GLU A 367 -25.03 11.51 -28.78
C GLU A 367 -25.55 10.24 -28.12
N GLN A 368 -24.71 9.53 -27.35
CA GLN A 368 -25.04 8.22 -26.78
C GLN A 368 -24.53 8.10 -25.31
N PRO A 369 -25.10 7.21 -24.49
CA PRO A 369 -24.65 6.98 -23.11
C PRO A 369 -23.24 6.38 -23.06
N ARG A 370 -22.58 6.48 -21.90
CA ARG A 370 -21.20 5.98 -21.73
C ARG A 370 -21.05 4.51 -22.12
N SER A 371 -21.99 3.66 -21.73
CA SER A 371 -21.93 2.21 -22.00
C SER A 371 -21.86 1.88 -23.50
N TYR A 372 -22.60 2.61 -24.34
CA TYR A 372 -22.57 2.46 -25.79
C TYR A 372 -21.18 2.75 -26.35
N TRP A 373 -20.55 3.83 -25.88
CA TRP A 373 -19.21 4.20 -26.35
C TRP A 373 -18.13 3.26 -25.87
N ILE A 374 -18.21 2.77 -24.64
CA ILE A 374 -17.28 1.77 -24.09
C ILE A 374 -17.29 0.52 -24.97
N GLU A 375 -18.46 -0.04 -25.29
CA GLU A 375 -18.59 -1.23 -26.16
C GLU A 375 -17.96 -0.99 -27.55
N ARG A 376 -18.19 0.18 -28.14
CA ARG A 376 -17.63 0.50 -29.47
C ARG A 376 -16.13 0.71 -29.46
N LEU A 377 -15.61 1.40 -28.44
CA LEU A 377 -14.17 1.62 -28.26
C LEU A 377 -13.45 0.29 -28.00
N GLU A 378 -14.05 -0.61 -27.23
CA GLU A 378 -13.55 -1.97 -27.00
C GLU A 378 -13.53 -2.79 -28.29
N ALA A 379 -14.60 -2.75 -29.09
CA ALA A 379 -14.67 -3.44 -30.38
C ALA A 379 -13.59 -2.97 -31.39
N GLN A 380 -13.03 -1.78 -31.20
CA GLN A 380 -11.97 -1.20 -32.01
C GLN A 380 -10.58 -1.27 -31.36
N ASP A 381 -10.45 -1.93 -30.20
CA ASP A 381 -9.19 -2.03 -29.43
C ASP A 381 -8.56 -0.64 -29.19
N VAL A 382 -9.40 0.34 -28.83
CA VAL A 382 -8.98 1.71 -28.47
C VAL A 382 -8.78 1.76 -26.95
N PRO A 383 -7.61 2.19 -26.44
CA PRO A 383 -7.39 2.34 -25.00
C PRO A 383 -8.32 3.39 -24.40
N HIS A 384 -9.19 2.95 -23.50
CA HIS A 384 -10.21 3.77 -22.89
C HIS A 384 -10.47 3.34 -21.44
N THR A 385 -11.17 4.20 -20.70
CA THR A 385 -11.63 3.91 -19.35
C THR A 385 -12.91 4.69 -19.06
N PRO A 386 -13.90 4.11 -18.37
CA PRO A 386 -14.89 4.94 -17.69
C PRO A 386 -14.20 5.80 -16.62
N VAL A 387 -14.74 6.99 -16.38
CA VAL A 387 -14.32 7.85 -15.27
C VAL A 387 -15.30 7.60 -14.12
N TYR A 388 -14.92 6.67 -13.25
CA TYR A 388 -15.72 6.25 -12.11
C TYR A 388 -15.60 7.23 -10.93
N ASN A 389 -16.69 7.36 -10.16
CA ASN A 389 -16.59 7.76 -8.76
C ASN A 389 -16.18 6.56 -7.88
N LEU A 390 -15.81 6.79 -6.61
CA LEU A 390 -15.32 5.72 -5.74
C LEU A 390 -16.32 4.59 -5.47
N LYS A 391 -17.64 4.85 -5.52
CA LYS A 391 -18.65 3.78 -5.41
C LYS A 391 -18.58 2.85 -6.63
N GLU A 392 -18.59 3.44 -7.83
CA GLU A 392 -18.46 2.68 -9.09
C GLU A 392 -17.16 1.87 -9.14
N VAL A 393 -16.04 2.41 -8.63
CA VAL A 393 -14.76 1.68 -8.57
C VAL A 393 -14.88 0.34 -7.84
N PHE A 394 -15.61 0.28 -6.72
CA PHE A 394 -15.75 -0.97 -5.96
C PHE A 394 -16.81 -1.93 -6.54
N ASP A 395 -17.68 -1.42 -7.42
CA ASP A 395 -18.63 -2.22 -8.19
C ASP A 395 -18.00 -2.79 -9.49
N ASP A 396 -16.80 -2.34 -9.87
CA ASP A 396 -16.12 -2.77 -11.10
C ASP A 396 -15.64 -4.24 -11.04
N PRO A 397 -15.92 -5.07 -12.07
CA PRO A 397 -15.56 -6.48 -12.07
C PRO A 397 -14.06 -6.75 -11.93
N GLN A 398 -13.19 -5.91 -12.52
CA GLN A 398 -11.75 -6.09 -12.44
C GLN A 398 -11.24 -5.72 -11.03
N VAL A 399 -11.78 -4.67 -10.43
CA VAL A 399 -11.45 -4.27 -9.05
C VAL A 399 -11.87 -5.35 -8.04
N GLN A 400 -13.05 -5.95 -8.25
CA GLN A 400 -13.53 -7.09 -7.46
C GLN A 400 -12.67 -8.34 -7.68
N HIS A 401 -12.31 -8.64 -8.93
CA HIS A 401 -11.42 -9.76 -9.27
C HIS A 401 -10.04 -9.63 -8.59
N MET A 402 -9.48 -8.42 -8.54
CA MET A 402 -8.24 -8.13 -7.81
C MET A 402 -8.39 -8.23 -6.28
N GLY A 403 -9.61 -8.28 -5.76
CA GLY A 403 -9.91 -8.33 -4.33
C GLY A 403 -9.44 -7.07 -3.60
N MET A 404 -9.57 -5.89 -4.24
CA MET A 404 -9.03 -4.65 -3.70
C MET A 404 -9.84 -4.07 -2.54
N GLN A 405 -11.11 -4.45 -2.39
CA GLN A 405 -11.89 -4.15 -1.20
C GLN A 405 -11.74 -5.28 -0.18
N ILE A 406 -11.35 -4.94 1.05
CA ILE A 406 -11.28 -5.87 2.18
C ILE A 406 -12.22 -5.45 3.30
N ALA A 407 -12.60 -6.43 4.13
CA ALA A 407 -13.45 -6.23 5.29
C ALA A 407 -12.69 -6.67 6.55
N ILE A 408 -12.40 -5.73 7.44
CA ILE A 408 -11.68 -5.99 8.69
C ILE A 408 -12.71 -6.04 9.82
N GLU A 409 -12.92 -7.24 10.36
CA GLU A 409 -13.86 -7.46 11.46
C GLU A 409 -13.34 -6.91 12.78
N ARG A 410 -14.25 -6.36 13.60
CA ARG A 410 -13.91 -5.76 14.89
C ARG A 410 -14.82 -6.29 15.98
N LYS A 411 -14.25 -6.58 17.15
CA LYS A 411 -15.03 -7.02 18.31
C LYS A 411 -15.94 -5.90 18.78
N ASN A 412 -17.26 -6.18 18.85
CA ASN A 412 -18.28 -5.24 19.33
C ASN A 412 -18.33 -3.88 18.60
N LYS A 413 -17.79 -3.79 17.38
CA LYS A 413 -17.78 -2.58 16.54
C LYS A 413 -18.14 -2.94 15.08
N PRO A 414 -18.63 -1.98 14.28
CA PRO A 414 -18.90 -2.23 12.86
C PRO A 414 -17.65 -2.66 12.10
N THR A 415 -17.81 -3.58 11.14
CA THR A 415 -16.74 -3.97 10.20
C THR A 415 -16.20 -2.77 9.42
N ILE A 416 -14.88 -2.66 9.32
CA ILE A 416 -14.24 -1.64 8.47
C ILE A 416 -14.13 -2.18 7.06
N ARG A 417 -14.67 -1.47 6.08
CA ARG A 417 -14.41 -1.73 4.65
C ARG A 417 -13.35 -0.76 4.15
N THR A 418 -12.27 -1.28 3.60
CA THR A 418 -11.12 -0.47 3.16
C THR A 418 -10.37 -1.13 2.00
N VAL A 419 -9.29 -0.50 1.56
CA VAL A 419 -8.49 -0.92 0.40
C VAL A 419 -7.35 -1.84 0.85
N LYS A 420 -7.21 -2.97 0.14
CA LYS A 420 -6.12 -3.95 0.32
C LYS A 420 -4.77 -3.34 -0.06
N PHE A 421 -3.69 -3.79 0.60
CA PHE A 421 -2.33 -3.53 0.13
C PHE A 421 -2.15 -4.01 -1.32
N PRO A 422 -1.70 -3.16 -2.26
CA PRO A 422 -1.79 -3.46 -3.69
C PRO A 422 -0.67 -4.37 -4.22
N LEU A 423 0.25 -4.83 -3.36
CA LEU A 423 1.35 -5.70 -3.77
C LEU A 423 1.11 -7.15 -3.33
N THR A 424 1.41 -8.09 -4.24
CA THR A 424 1.37 -9.52 -3.95
C THR A 424 2.77 -10.11 -4.05
N HIS A 425 3.30 -10.54 -2.91
CA HIS A 425 4.57 -11.24 -2.85
C HIS A 425 4.33 -12.76 -2.93
N ARG A 426 4.83 -13.42 -3.98
CA ARG A 426 4.56 -14.85 -4.22
C ARG A 426 5.12 -15.78 -3.14
N ALA A 427 6.33 -15.51 -2.65
CA ALA A 427 7.02 -16.36 -1.69
C ALA A 427 6.76 -15.99 -0.22
N THR A 428 6.36 -14.74 0.03
CA THR A 428 6.12 -14.17 1.36
C THR A 428 4.83 -13.35 1.37
N PRO A 429 3.66 -13.99 1.24
CA PRO A 429 2.38 -13.28 1.13
C PRO A 429 2.20 -12.28 2.27
N SER A 430 1.70 -11.09 1.95
CA SER A 430 1.35 -10.09 2.97
C SER A 430 0.28 -10.63 3.92
N PRO A 431 0.41 -10.39 5.24
CA PRO A 431 -0.61 -10.81 6.19
C PRO A 431 -1.91 -10.06 5.95
N PHE A 432 -3.04 -10.68 6.33
CA PHE A 432 -4.29 -9.95 6.42
C PHE A 432 -4.20 -8.97 7.61
N PRO A 433 -4.51 -7.68 7.43
CA PRO A 433 -4.30 -6.68 8.48
C PRO A 433 -5.28 -6.87 9.64
N THR A 434 -4.79 -6.70 10.87
CA THR A 434 -5.64 -6.56 12.05
C THR A 434 -6.35 -5.20 12.06
N PRO A 435 -7.43 -5.06 12.85
CA PRO A 435 -8.05 -3.75 13.08
C PRO A 435 -7.05 -2.69 13.57
N PRO A 436 -7.30 -1.41 13.28
CA PRO A 436 -6.64 -0.32 13.98
C PRO A 436 -6.86 -0.44 15.50
N PRO A 437 -5.81 -0.31 16.32
CA PRO A 437 -5.89 -0.55 17.76
C PRO A 437 -6.59 0.60 18.50
N GLU A 438 -7.25 0.28 19.61
CA GLU A 438 -7.67 1.28 20.59
C GLU A 438 -6.45 1.99 21.19
N LEU A 439 -6.65 3.18 21.75
CA LEU A 439 -5.56 3.94 22.36
C LEU A 439 -5.00 3.16 23.57
N GLY A 440 -3.72 2.80 23.52
CA GLY A 440 -3.06 2.07 24.60
C GLY A 440 -3.52 0.62 24.76
N GLU A 441 -4.18 0.03 23.75
CA GLU A 441 -4.72 -1.34 23.79
C GLU A 441 -3.67 -2.37 24.22
N ASN A 442 -2.40 -2.15 23.84
CA ASN A 442 -1.30 -3.08 24.09
C ASN A 442 -0.36 -2.62 25.21
N ASN A 443 -0.72 -1.63 26.03
CA ASN A 443 0.13 -1.16 27.14
C ASN A 443 0.60 -2.30 28.03
N ASP A 444 -0.33 -3.07 28.60
CA ASP A 444 -0.01 -4.11 29.57
C ASP A 444 0.81 -5.25 28.95
N GLU A 445 0.58 -5.57 27.67
CA GLU A 445 1.36 -6.57 26.91
C GLU A 445 2.82 -6.15 26.83
N PHE A 446 3.09 -4.94 26.32
CA PHE A 446 4.45 -4.47 26.10
C PHE A 446 5.17 -4.11 27.39
N LEU A 447 4.49 -3.53 28.38
CA LEU A 447 5.14 -3.22 29.65
C LEU A 447 5.52 -4.50 30.42
N ARG A 448 4.71 -5.57 30.36
CA ARG A 448 5.12 -6.86 30.93
C ARG A 448 6.29 -7.49 30.17
N GLU A 449 6.34 -7.36 28.85
CA GLU A 449 7.50 -7.78 28.04
C GLU A 449 8.79 -7.05 28.47
N LEU A 450 8.68 -5.79 28.90
CA LEU A 450 9.78 -5.01 29.47
C LEU A 450 10.13 -5.34 30.93
N GLY A 451 9.37 -6.23 31.58
CA GLY A 451 9.60 -6.68 32.96
C GLY A 451 8.92 -5.84 34.04
N TYR A 452 7.97 -4.97 33.70
CA TYR A 452 7.15 -4.27 34.68
C TYR A 452 6.06 -5.19 35.26
N ASP A 453 5.89 -5.17 36.57
CA ASP A 453 4.81 -5.89 37.25
C ASP A 453 3.49 -5.08 37.23
N ASP A 454 2.39 -5.74 37.60
CA ASP A 454 1.06 -5.12 37.58
C ASP A 454 0.96 -3.89 38.50
N ALA A 455 1.71 -3.88 39.61
CA ALA A 455 1.74 -2.77 40.54
C ALA A 455 2.40 -1.53 39.90
N LYS A 456 3.53 -1.72 39.22
CA LYS A 456 4.22 -0.63 38.54
C LYS A 456 3.43 -0.13 37.32
N ILE A 457 2.78 -1.03 36.58
CA ILE A 457 1.89 -0.65 35.48
C ILE A 457 0.73 0.22 35.99
N ALA A 458 0.10 -0.16 37.10
CA ALA A 458 -0.96 0.64 37.71
C ALA A 458 -0.48 2.03 38.15
N GLU A 459 0.70 2.11 38.78
CA GLU A 459 1.33 3.38 39.17
C GLU A 459 1.59 4.29 37.96
N LEU A 460 2.08 3.74 36.85
CA LEU A 460 2.35 4.49 35.62
C LEU A 460 1.07 5.05 34.98
N LYS A 461 -0.04 4.28 35.02
CA LYS A 461 -1.37 4.74 34.56
C LYS A 461 -1.88 5.89 35.43
N GLU A 462 -1.81 5.75 36.75
CA GLU A 462 -2.27 6.78 37.70
C GLU A 462 -1.52 8.10 37.50
N LYS A 463 -0.22 8.02 37.21
CA LYS A 463 0.63 9.19 36.91
C LYS A 463 0.43 9.78 35.51
N GLY A 464 -0.36 9.13 34.65
CA GLY A 464 -0.51 9.52 33.24
C GLY A 464 0.80 9.40 32.44
N ILE A 465 1.67 8.47 32.82
CA ILE A 465 2.87 8.14 32.05
C ILE A 465 2.50 7.21 30.89
N ILE A 466 1.57 6.30 31.11
CA ILE A 466 0.94 5.44 30.10
C ILE A 466 -0.57 5.59 30.11
#